data_AF-A0A382BJX8-F1
#
_entry.id   AF-A0A382BJX8-F1
#
_cell.length_a   1.000
_cell.length_b   1.000
_cell.length_c   1.000
_cell.angle_alpha   90.00
_cell.angle_beta   90.00
_cell.angle_gamma   90.00
#
_symmetry.space_group_name_H-M   'P 1'
#
loop_
_entity.id
_entity.type
_entity.pdbx_description
1 polymer ?
#
loop_
_entity_poly.entity_id
_entity_poly.type
_entity_poly.pdbx_seq_one_letter_code
_entity_poly.pdbx_strand_id
1 'polypeptide(L)'
;MNTKNHIITVLIVFCNLIFSSTRIVYTRPGLMMRVPTSSVQKAPYIFRTGFGVEVHNFDPINTAKGVYFDMEFGKGFTAGFSAIQGGDTTSLDLISKSQYTPQAEFGFHFQQRIFTYNDISLSAGLQDIVFQNNQDDEQILSLNTDLLSFFVVLASEKDLG
;
A
#
# COMPACT_ATOMS: atom_id res chain seq x y z
N MET A 1 10.31 24.25 33.85
CA MET A 1 10.38 23.87 32.42
C MET A 1 9.64 24.96 31.63
N ASN A 2 10.29 25.59 30.65
CA ASN A 2 9.93 26.94 30.15
C ASN A 2 8.75 26.94 29.15
N THR A 3 7.88 27.96 29.21
CA THR A 3 6.76 28.20 28.26
C THR A 3 7.17 28.23 26.79
N LYS A 4 8.41 28.68 26.49
CA LYS A 4 9.01 28.57 25.15
C LYS A 4 9.08 27.13 24.63
N ASN A 5 9.35 26.16 25.49
CA ASN A 5 9.45 24.76 25.08
C ASN A 5 8.07 24.21 24.70
N HIS A 6 7.00 24.63 25.36
CA HIS A 6 5.64 24.25 25.01
C HIS A 6 5.20 24.80 23.64
N ILE A 7 5.56 26.04 23.31
CA ILE A 7 5.26 26.63 21.99
C ILE A 7 6.00 25.87 20.89
N ILE A 8 7.27 25.51 21.11
CA ILE A 8 8.05 24.73 20.16
C ILE A 8 7.44 23.34 19.95
N THR A 9 7.03 22.65 21.03
CA THR A 9 6.37 21.34 20.93
C THR A 9 5.06 21.42 20.15
N VAL A 10 4.23 22.44 20.40
CA VAL A 10 2.96 22.63 19.67
C VAL A 10 3.20 22.91 18.18
N LEU A 11 4.20 23.73 17.85
CA LEU A 11 4.55 24.04 16.46
C LEU A 11 5.04 22.80 15.70
N ILE A 12 5.84 21.94 16.35
CA ILE A 12 6.30 20.67 15.77
C ILE A 12 5.11 19.75 15.49
N VAL A 13 4.15 19.63 16.42
CA VAL A 13 2.94 18.81 16.21
C VAL A 13 2.10 19.33 15.03
N PHE A 14 1.92 20.65 14.91
CA PHE A 14 1.15 21.24 13.81
C PHE A 14 1.83 21.11 12.44
N CYS A 15 3.16 21.20 12.36
CA CYS A 15 3.89 20.97 11.10
C CYS A 15 3.70 19.53 10.57
N ASN A 16 3.54 18.53 11.45
CA ASN A 16 3.32 17.15 11.03
C ASN A 16 1.93 16.93 10.39
N LEU A 17 0.94 17.79 10.67
CA LEU A 17 -0.39 17.69 10.05
C LEU A 17 -0.36 18.10 8.57
N ILE A 18 0.53 19.01 8.17
CA ILE A 18 0.63 19.51 6.78
C ILE A 18 1.26 18.46 5.84
N PHE A 19 2.08 17.55 6.39
CA PHE A 19 2.69 16.44 5.63
C PHE A 19 1.94 15.11 5.81
N SER A 20 0.71 15.13 6.32
CA SER A 20 -0.10 13.92 6.46
C SER A 20 -0.55 13.44 5.08
N SER A 21 0.08 12.36 4.61
CA SER A 21 -0.30 11.66 3.39
C SER A 21 -1.66 10.99 3.57
N THR A 22 -2.63 11.33 2.73
CA THR A 22 -4.00 10.78 2.73
C THR A 22 -4.07 9.39 2.10
N ARG A 23 -3.13 8.49 2.43
CA ARG A 23 -3.24 7.10 1.99
C ARG A 23 -4.18 6.36 2.92
N ILE A 24 -5.42 6.23 2.48
CA ILE A 24 -6.40 5.38 3.13
C ILE A 24 -6.05 3.91 2.86
N VAL A 25 -6.13 3.19 3.97
CA VAL A 25 -6.02 1.77 4.21
C VAL A 25 -6.91 0.97 3.26
N TYR A 26 -6.31 0.12 2.43
CA TYR A 26 -7.05 -0.95 1.77
C TYR A 26 -7.51 -1.98 2.82
N THR A 27 -8.79 -1.92 3.23
CA THR A 27 -9.64 -2.91 3.94
C THR A 27 -9.01 -3.94 4.90
N ARG A 28 -9.25 -3.82 6.22
CA ARG A 28 -8.87 -4.77 7.31
C ARG A 28 -9.88 -5.94 7.45
N PRO A 29 -9.53 -7.14 7.99
CA PRO A 29 -8.20 -7.73 8.29
C PRO A 29 -7.85 -8.95 7.37
N GLY A 30 -6.67 -8.92 6.73
CA GLY A 30 -6.15 -9.95 5.80
C GLY A 30 -5.31 -9.30 4.67
N LEU A 31 -4.54 -10.09 3.89
CA LEU A 31 -3.52 -9.68 2.89
C LEU A 31 -3.92 -8.52 1.96
N MET A 32 -3.57 -7.30 2.35
CA MET A 32 -3.89 -6.07 1.64
C MET A 32 -2.90 -5.80 0.51
N MET A 33 -3.38 -5.10 -0.51
CA MET A 33 -2.54 -4.51 -1.55
C MET A 33 -1.75 -3.34 -0.95
N ARG A 34 -0.42 -3.31 -1.19
CA ARG A 34 0.50 -2.22 -0.78
C ARG A 34 0.68 -1.99 0.73
N VAL A 35 0.21 -2.92 1.58
CA VAL A 35 0.53 -2.88 3.01
C VAL A 35 1.36 -4.12 3.34
N PRO A 36 2.58 -3.95 3.87
CA PRO A 36 3.41 -5.07 4.22
C PRO A 36 2.80 -5.79 5.42
N THR A 37 2.81 -7.13 5.39
CA THR A 37 2.19 -7.95 6.43
C THR A 37 3.06 -9.15 6.76
N SER A 38 3.07 -9.53 8.03
CA SER A 38 3.74 -10.72 8.53
C SER A 38 2.72 -11.63 9.20
N SER A 39 2.96 -12.94 9.18
CA SER A 39 2.15 -13.94 9.87
C SER A 39 3.09 -14.97 10.47
N VAL A 40 2.66 -15.57 11.58
CA VAL A 40 3.39 -16.66 12.25
C VAL A 40 3.23 -17.96 11.46
N GLN A 41 2.06 -18.16 10.88
CA GLN A 41 1.75 -19.36 10.12
C GLN A 41 2.27 -19.28 8.69
N LYS A 42 2.67 -20.41 8.12
CA LYS A 42 2.92 -20.51 6.68
C LYS A 42 1.59 -20.41 5.95
N ALA A 43 1.54 -19.72 4.82
CA ALA A 43 0.37 -19.75 3.96
C ALA A 43 -0.09 -21.19 3.67
N PRO A 44 -1.39 -21.49 3.84
CA PRO A 44 -1.93 -22.81 3.50
C PRO A 44 -1.96 -23.05 1.98
N TYR A 45 -1.77 -22.00 1.19
CA TYR A 45 -1.77 -22.03 -0.28
C TYR A 45 -0.42 -21.52 -0.80
N ILE A 46 0.04 -22.07 -1.92
CA ILE A 46 1.30 -21.68 -2.56
C ILE A 46 1.20 -20.28 -3.14
N PHE A 47 0.04 -19.92 -3.69
CA PHE A 47 -0.25 -18.60 -4.22
C PHE A 47 -1.63 -18.13 -3.79
N ARG A 48 -1.84 -16.83 -3.88
CA ARG A 48 -3.07 -16.12 -3.52
C ARG A 48 -3.29 -15.05 -4.57
N THR A 49 -4.54 -14.88 -4.97
CA THR A 49 -4.91 -13.83 -5.92
C THR A 49 -6.24 -13.23 -5.51
N GLY A 50 -6.45 -11.97 -5.84
CA GLY A 50 -7.69 -11.28 -5.57
C GLY A 50 -7.84 -10.05 -6.44
N PHE A 51 -9.06 -9.52 -6.46
CA PHE A 51 -9.39 -8.25 -7.06
C PHE A 51 -10.19 -7.41 -6.07
N GLY A 52 -10.08 -6.10 -6.17
CA GLY A 52 -10.80 -5.14 -5.35
C GLY A 52 -11.29 -3.98 -6.20
N VAL A 53 -12.46 -3.48 -5.87
CA VAL A 53 -13.01 -2.24 -6.41
C VAL A 53 -13.43 -1.38 -5.23
N GLU A 54 -13.03 -0.12 -5.25
CA GLU A 54 -13.40 0.87 -4.27
C GLU A 54 -14.22 1.96 -4.97
N VAL A 55 -15.31 2.38 -4.33
CA VAL A 55 -16.14 3.49 -4.81
C VAL A 55 -15.83 4.69 -3.92
N HIS A 56 -15.17 5.70 -4.48
CA HIS A 56 -14.84 6.94 -3.78
C HIS A 56 -15.97 7.96 -3.81
N ASN A 57 -16.80 7.96 -4.86
CA ASN A 57 -17.98 8.82 -4.95
C ASN A 57 -19.11 8.13 -5.73
N PHE A 58 -20.36 8.45 -5.39
CA PHE A 58 -21.56 7.88 -6.04
C PHE A 58 -22.18 8.83 -7.08
N ASP A 59 -22.01 10.14 -6.93
CA ASP A 59 -22.52 11.13 -7.88
C ASP A 59 -21.57 12.35 -7.96
N PRO A 60 -20.79 12.49 -9.04
CA PRO A 60 -20.55 11.51 -10.11
C PRO A 60 -19.75 10.29 -9.62
N ILE A 61 -19.97 9.13 -10.25
CA ILE A 61 -19.30 7.88 -9.87
C ILE A 61 -17.78 8.00 -10.04
N ASN A 62 -17.03 7.77 -8.97
CA ASN A 62 -15.57 7.68 -8.97
C ASN A 62 -15.14 6.36 -8.32
N THR A 63 -14.36 5.56 -9.02
CA THR A 63 -13.95 4.22 -8.54
C THR A 63 -12.48 3.95 -8.77
N ALA A 64 -11.83 3.34 -7.80
CA ALA A 64 -10.52 2.70 -7.95
C ALA A 64 -10.70 1.19 -8.08
N LYS A 65 -9.80 0.51 -8.78
CA LYS A 65 -9.84 -0.94 -8.94
C LYS A 65 -8.44 -1.51 -8.99
N GLY A 66 -8.29 -2.76 -8.59
CA GLY A 66 -7.00 -3.42 -8.68
C GLY A 66 -7.12 -4.93 -8.59
N VAL A 67 -6.06 -5.59 -9.03
CA VAL A 67 -5.86 -7.03 -8.92
C VAL A 67 -4.49 -7.28 -8.31
N TYR A 68 -4.36 -8.36 -7.55
CA TYR A 68 -3.08 -8.78 -7.00
C TYR A 68 -2.88 -10.29 -7.11
N PHE A 69 -1.62 -10.66 -7.13
CA PHE A 69 -1.11 -12.02 -7.05
C PHE A 69 0.04 -12.04 -6.05
N ASP A 70 0.05 -13.02 -5.17
CA ASP A 70 1.08 -13.19 -4.14
C ASP A 70 1.44 -14.67 -3.99
N MET A 71 2.70 -14.98 -3.76
CA MET A 71 3.23 -16.33 -3.66
C MET A 71 4.16 -16.44 -2.47
N GLU A 72 3.90 -17.39 -1.57
CA GLU A 72 4.82 -17.72 -0.48
C GLU A 72 5.67 -18.92 -0.88
N PHE A 73 6.96 -18.68 -1.05
CA PHE A 73 7.97 -19.71 -1.29
C PHE A 73 8.39 -20.38 0.03
N GLY A 74 9.21 -21.43 -0.09
CA GLY A 74 9.86 -22.03 1.08
C GLY A 74 10.72 -21.03 1.85
N LYS A 75 10.95 -21.31 3.14
CA LYS A 75 11.81 -20.51 4.04
C LYS A 75 11.31 -19.08 4.28
N GLY A 76 10.01 -18.84 4.16
CA GLY A 76 9.38 -17.56 4.51
C GLY A 76 9.61 -16.45 3.49
N PHE A 77 10.07 -16.76 2.29
CA PHE A 77 10.10 -15.80 1.18
C PHE A 77 8.71 -15.63 0.61
N THR A 78 8.36 -14.41 0.26
CA THR A 78 7.08 -14.05 -0.36
C THR A 78 7.36 -13.08 -1.49
N ALA A 79 6.75 -13.28 -2.65
CA ALA A 79 6.79 -12.28 -3.70
C ALA A 79 5.43 -12.18 -4.37
N GLY A 80 5.13 -11.00 -4.86
CA GLY A 80 3.93 -10.81 -5.63
C GLY A 80 3.93 -9.54 -6.46
N PHE A 81 2.80 -9.38 -7.11
CA PHE A 81 2.55 -8.41 -8.15
C PHE A 81 1.14 -7.86 -7.98
N SER A 82 0.96 -6.59 -8.30
CA SER A 82 -0.32 -5.91 -8.28
C SER A 82 -0.46 -5.02 -9.50
N ALA A 83 -1.67 -4.93 -10.03
CA ALA A 83 -2.04 -3.98 -11.07
C ALA A 83 -3.22 -3.17 -10.55
N ILE A 84 -3.06 -1.85 -10.47
CA ILE A 84 -3.99 -0.95 -9.80
C ILE A 84 -4.31 0.20 -10.75
N GLN A 85 -5.56 0.57 -10.83
CA GLN A 85 -6.00 1.81 -11.45
C GLN A 85 -6.68 2.63 -10.37
N GLY A 86 -6.12 3.80 -10.07
CA GLY A 86 -6.70 4.73 -9.09
C GLY A 86 -8.03 5.33 -9.55
N GLY A 87 -8.68 6.07 -8.66
CA GLY A 87 -9.81 6.92 -9.03
C GLY A 87 -9.36 8.25 -9.63
N ASP A 88 -10.31 8.99 -10.20
CA ASP A 88 -10.09 10.35 -10.68
C ASP A 88 -9.76 11.27 -9.49
N THR A 89 -8.66 12.02 -9.60
CA THR A 89 -8.15 12.92 -8.56
C THR A 89 -8.59 14.38 -8.75
N THR A 90 -9.37 14.67 -9.81
CA THR A 90 -9.98 15.98 -10.00
C THR A 90 -10.93 16.33 -8.85
N SER A 91 -11.11 17.64 -8.60
CA SER A 91 -12.02 18.12 -7.56
C SER A 91 -13.43 17.55 -7.75
N LEU A 92 -14.12 17.21 -6.65
CA LEU A 92 -15.42 16.51 -6.67
C LEU A 92 -16.44 17.18 -7.60
N ASP A 93 -16.49 18.52 -7.59
CA ASP A 93 -17.43 19.31 -8.41
C ASP A 93 -17.16 19.24 -9.91
N LEU A 94 -15.96 18.79 -10.31
CA LEU A 94 -15.48 18.74 -11.68
C LEU A 94 -15.33 17.32 -12.22
N ILE A 95 -15.47 16.28 -11.39
CA ILE A 95 -15.33 14.88 -11.80
C ILE A 95 -16.25 14.55 -13.00
N SER A 96 -17.47 15.09 -13.02
CA SER A 96 -18.43 14.87 -14.12
C SER A 96 -18.00 15.46 -15.47
N LYS A 97 -17.06 16.41 -15.45
CA LYS A 97 -16.51 17.10 -16.62
C LYS A 97 -15.05 16.74 -16.87
N SER A 98 -14.46 15.94 -15.99
CA SER A 98 -13.07 15.54 -16.07
C SER A 98 -12.82 14.72 -17.33
N GLN A 99 -11.70 14.97 -17.98
CA GLN A 99 -11.14 14.12 -19.05
C GLN A 99 -9.95 13.31 -18.54
N TYR A 100 -9.64 13.40 -17.24
CA TYR A 100 -8.53 12.68 -16.64
C TYR A 100 -8.87 11.19 -16.56
N THR A 101 -8.01 10.37 -17.16
CA THR A 101 -8.08 8.92 -17.01
C THR A 101 -6.97 8.50 -16.05
N PRO A 102 -7.30 7.98 -14.86
CA PRO A 102 -6.30 7.47 -13.93
C PRO A 102 -5.44 6.41 -14.62
N GLN A 103 -4.13 6.56 -14.51
CA GLN A 103 -3.18 5.63 -15.11
C GLN A 103 -3.16 4.31 -14.34
N ALA A 104 -2.81 3.23 -15.05
CA ALA A 104 -2.56 1.94 -14.41
C ALA A 104 -1.15 1.91 -13.82
N GLU A 105 -1.05 1.40 -12.61
CA GLU A 105 0.17 1.19 -11.84
C GLU A 105 0.43 -0.30 -11.67
N PHE A 106 1.66 -0.73 -11.90
CA PHE A 106 2.07 -2.12 -11.72
C PHE A 106 3.12 -2.21 -10.62
N GLY A 107 2.75 -2.76 -9.46
CA GLY A 107 3.61 -2.87 -8.29
C GLY A 107 4.15 -4.28 -8.08
N PHE A 108 5.44 -4.40 -7.77
CA PHE A 108 6.04 -5.66 -7.29
C PHE A 108 6.41 -5.55 -5.81
N HIS A 109 6.26 -6.65 -5.08
CA HIS A 109 6.66 -6.77 -3.69
C HIS A 109 7.46 -8.04 -3.45
N PHE A 110 8.49 -7.93 -2.62
CA PHE A 110 9.37 -9.03 -2.21
C PHE A 110 9.60 -8.93 -0.72
N GLN A 111 9.31 -10.00 0.01
CA GLN A 111 9.41 -10.04 1.45
C GLN A 111 10.10 -11.33 1.89
N GLN A 112 10.80 -11.27 3.02
CA GLN A 112 11.25 -12.45 3.74
C GLN A 112 10.80 -12.35 5.20
N ARG A 113 10.19 -13.42 5.70
CA ARG A 113 9.99 -13.65 7.12
C ARG A 113 11.31 -14.12 7.73
N ILE A 114 11.94 -13.23 8.48
CA ILE A 114 13.29 -13.41 9.01
C ILE A 114 13.25 -14.13 10.35
N PHE A 115 12.22 -13.89 11.15
CA PHE A 115 12.11 -14.47 12.49
C PHE A 115 10.67 -14.84 12.81
N THR A 116 10.50 -15.94 13.52
CA THR A 116 9.21 -16.39 14.05
C THR A 116 9.45 -17.08 15.36
N TYR A 117 8.78 -16.64 16.42
CA TYR A 117 8.88 -17.23 17.75
C TYR A 117 7.55 -17.09 18.47
N ASN A 118 6.99 -18.22 18.92
CA ASN A 118 5.65 -18.31 19.48
C ASN A 118 4.63 -17.60 18.58
N ASP A 119 3.96 -16.59 19.12
CA ASP A 119 2.90 -15.83 18.47
C ASP A 119 3.43 -14.57 17.78
N ILE A 120 4.74 -14.45 17.56
CA ILE A 120 5.38 -13.26 16.98
C ILE A 120 6.12 -13.62 15.69
N SER A 121 5.93 -12.82 14.65
CA SER A 121 6.68 -12.91 13.40
C SER A 121 7.28 -11.57 13.01
N LEU A 122 8.48 -11.61 12.46
CA LEU A 122 9.19 -10.45 11.92
C LEU A 122 9.50 -10.69 10.45
N SER A 123 9.04 -9.78 9.61
CA SER A 123 9.33 -9.77 8.17
C SER A 123 10.05 -8.49 7.79
N ALA A 124 10.93 -8.56 6.79
CA ALA A 124 11.44 -7.39 6.11
C ALA A 124 11.34 -7.59 4.60
N GLY A 125 11.31 -6.50 3.86
CA GLY A 125 11.16 -6.58 2.43
C GLY A 125 11.27 -5.25 1.71
N LEU A 126 11.06 -5.38 0.41
CA LEU A 126 10.92 -4.33 -0.58
C LEU A 126 9.49 -4.36 -1.10
N GLN A 127 8.84 -3.21 -1.12
CA GLN A 127 7.52 -3.06 -1.71
C GLN A 127 7.47 -1.83 -2.61
N ASP A 128 6.38 -1.70 -3.36
CA ASP A 128 6.09 -0.55 -4.18
C ASP A 128 7.17 -0.27 -5.26
N ILE A 129 7.72 -1.32 -5.87
CA ILE A 129 8.42 -1.18 -7.16
C ILE A 129 7.33 -0.95 -8.22
N VAL A 130 6.95 0.30 -8.44
CA VAL A 130 5.79 0.66 -9.26
C VAL A 130 6.21 1.15 -10.64
N PHE A 131 5.71 0.49 -11.68
CA PHE A 131 5.76 1.00 -13.05
C PHE A 131 4.47 1.75 -13.37
N GLN A 132 4.60 2.95 -13.92
CA GLN A 132 3.49 3.80 -14.32
C GLN A 132 3.54 4.01 -15.84
N ASN A 133 2.37 4.19 -16.45
CA ASN A 133 2.27 4.51 -17.86
C ASN A 133 2.07 6.02 -18.04
N ASN A 134 3.18 6.76 -18.17
CA ASN A 134 3.14 8.19 -18.44
C ASN A 134 2.69 8.43 -19.88
N GLN A 135 1.51 9.04 -20.05
CA GLN A 135 0.97 9.36 -21.37
C GLN A 135 1.80 10.41 -22.15
N ASP A 136 2.68 11.14 -21.46
CA ASP A 136 3.48 12.23 -22.04
C ASP A 136 4.93 11.82 -22.37
N ASP A 137 5.36 10.60 -22.02
CA ASP A 137 6.73 10.10 -22.27
C ASP A 137 6.78 9.13 -23.47
N GLU A 138 7.90 9.11 -24.21
CA GLU A 138 8.13 8.13 -25.30
C GLU A 138 8.22 6.68 -24.80
N GLN A 139 8.43 6.48 -23.48
CA GLN A 139 8.49 5.17 -22.85
C GLN A 139 7.11 4.74 -22.35
N ILE A 140 6.64 3.59 -22.86
CA ILE A 140 5.32 2.99 -22.54
C ILE A 140 5.18 2.64 -21.04
N LEU A 141 6.28 2.38 -20.34
CA LEU A 141 6.32 2.12 -18.90
C LEU A 141 7.57 2.75 -18.29
N SER A 142 7.41 3.61 -17.30
CA SER A 142 8.49 4.22 -16.52
C SER A 142 8.47 3.70 -15.09
N LEU A 143 9.66 3.44 -14.52
CA LEU A 143 9.78 3.03 -13.11
C LEU A 143 9.69 4.27 -12.22
N ASN A 144 8.70 4.31 -11.32
CA ASN A 144 8.58 5.36 -10.32
C ASN A 144 9.44 4.99 -9.10
N THR A 145 10.65 5.57 -9.04
CA THR A 145 11.60 5.34 -7.94
C THR A 145 11.19 6.00 -6.63
N ASP A 146 10.31 7.01 -6.67
CA ASP A 146 9.86 7.72 -5.46
C ASP A 146 8.92 6.86 -4.60
N LEU A 147 8.31 5.85 -5.21
CA LEU A 147 7.44 4.91 -4.53
C LEU A 147 8.18 3.72 -3.93
N LEU A 148 9.43 3.46 -4.33
CA LEU A 148 10.23 2.34 -3.83
C LEU A 148 10.40 2.44 -2.32
N SER A 149 10.01 1.40 -1.58
CA SER A 149 10.13 1.40 -0.13
C SER A 149 10.68 0.09 0.44
N PHE A 150 11.49 0.24 1.48
CA PHE A 150 11.94 -0.84 2.34
C PHE A 150 11.11 -0.85 3.61
N PHE A 151 10.76 -2.03 4.10
CA PHE A 151 9.98 -2.14 5.32
C PHE A 151 10.49 -3.25 6.23
N VAL A 152 10.15 -3.11 7.51
CA VAL A 152 10.21 -4.15 8.52
C VAL A 152 8.87 -4.15 9.25
N VAL A 153 8.23 -5.31 9.33
CA VAL A 153 6.93 -5.48 9.98
C VAL A 153 7.02 -6.56 11.04
N LEU A 154 6.59 -6.22 12.24
CA LEU A 154 6.38 -7.14 13.33
C LEU A 154 4.88 -7.40 13.44
N ALA A 155 4.48 -8.67 13.39
CA ALA A 155 3.11 -9.10 13.60
C ALA A 155 3.03 -10.06 14.78
N SER A 156 1.86 -10.10 15.41
CA SER A 156 1.54 -11.12 16.39
C SER A 156 0.22 -11.78 16.07
N GLU A 157 0.21 -13.10 16.09
CA GLU A 157 -0.93 -13.94 15.74
C GLU A 157 -1.17 -14.92 16.88
N LYS A 158 -2.29 -14.76 17.58
CA LYS A 158 -2.66 -15.61 18.71
C LYS A 158 -3.94 -16.37 18.36
N ASP A 159 -3.89 -17.68 18.55
CA ASP A 159 -5.06 -18.54 18.39
C ASP A 159 -6.11 -18.21 19.46
N LEU A 160 -7.39 -18.21 19.05
CA LEU A 160 -8.52 -17.97 19.95
C LEU A 160 -9.00 -19.25 20.64
N GLY A 161 -8.53 -20.42 20.19
CA GLY A 161 -8.91 -21.74 20.72
C GLY A 161 -10.00 -22.43 19.90
#